data_AF-A0A9R1UZ20-F1
#
_entry.id   AF-A0A9R1UZ20-F1
#
_cell.length_a   1.000
_cell.length_b   1.000
_cell.length_c   1.000
_cell.angle_alpha   90.00
_cell.angle_beta   90.00
_cell.angle_gamma   90.00
#
_symmetry.space_group_name_H-M   'P 1'
#
loop_
_entity.id
_entity.type
_entity.pdbx_description
1 polymer ?
#
loop_
_entity_poly.entity_id
_entity_poly.type
_entity_poly.pdbx_seq_one_letter_code
_entity_poly.pdbx_strand_id
1 'polypeptide(L)'
;MESPSNHPPPPPPPPPPPPPPPSSSSFDASSRSQIQDYEYLYALNANVSNFISVKLSSEHNYRLWEKQMCCLLKSYNVHAIVYEPGALSPDLKNRFDSLVKGWIFGSISKELLDIVVDLDSAKDVWNKLSYFYDPTIISPQKGILWLLILNSNSQHF
;
A
#
# COMPACT_ATOMS: atom_id res chain seq x y z
N MET A 1 -56.10 74.70 -9.37
CA MET A 1 -55.95 73.48 -10.19
C MET A 1 -54.57 72.95 -9.90
N GLU A 2 -54.44 72.02 -8.95
CA GLU A 2 -53.17 71.34 -8.67
C GLU A 2 -52.95 70.22 -9.69
N SER A 3 -51.78 70.20 -10.32
CA SER A 3 -51.35 69.12 -11.22
C SER A 3 -50.96 67.88 -10.40
N PRO A 4 -51.29 66.66 -10.88
CA PRO A 4 -50.90 65.44 -10.18
C PRO A 4 -49.39 65.19 -10.30
N SER A 5 -48.71 65.01 -9.17
CA SER A 5 -47.30 64.59 -9.08
C SER A 5 -47.13 63.18 -9.66
N ASN A 6 -46.53 63.10 -10.85
CA ASN A 6 -46.06 61.84 -11.42
C ASN A 6 -44.77 61.40 -10.71
N HIS A 7 -44.90 60.56 -9.67
CA HIS A 7 -43.76 59.86 -9.10
C HIS A 7 -43.37 58.65 -9.97
N PRO A 8 -42.08 58.43 -10.25
CA PRO A 8 -41.63 57.26 -10.98
C PRO A 8 -41.89 55.97 -10.16
N PRO A 9 -42.16 54.85 -10.84
CA PRO A 9 -42.36 53.57 -10.16
C PRO A 9 -41.09 53.12 -9.44
N PRO A 10 -41.21 52.42 -8.30
CA PRO A 10 -40.06 51.88 -7.59
C PRO A 10 -39.31 50.85 -8.45
N PRO A 11 -37.99 50.70 -8.26
CA PRO A 11 -37.21 49.71 -8.98
C PRO A 11 -37.66 48.27 -8.64
N PRO A 12 -37.51 47.32 -9.57
CA PRO A 12 -37.84 45.93 -9.32
C PRO A 12 -36.96 45.34 -8.19
N PRO A 13 -37.46 44.35 -7.44
CA PRO A 13 -36.66 43.67 -6.42
C PRO A 13 -35.46 42.94 -7.06
N PRO A 14 -34.35 42.81 -6.33
CA PRO A 14 -33.20 42.07 -6.81
C PRO A 14 -33.57 40.59 -7.06
N PRO A 15 -32.93 39.93 -8.05
CA PRO A 15 -33.15 38.52 -8.30
C PRO A 15 -32.76 37.68 -7.07
N PRO A 16 -33.41 36.52 -6.83
CA PRO A 16 -33.02 35.62 -5.76
C PRO A 16 -31.57 35.17 -5.94
N PRO A 17 -30.83 34.93 -4.85
CA PRO A 17 -29.48 34.40 -4.93
C PRO A 17 -29.48 33.06 -5.68
N PRO A 18 -28.44 32.78 -6.48
CA PRO A 18 -28.32 31.50 -7.16
C PRO A 18 -28.32 30.34 -6.12
N PRO A 19 -28.87 29.17 -6.49
CA PRO A 19 -28.79 28.00 -5.61
C PRO A 19 -27.32 27.67 -5.30
N PRO A 20 -27.01 27.16 -4.09
CA PRO A 20 -25.66 26.74 -3.76
C PRO A 20 -25.19 25.66 -4.76
N PRO A 21 -23.91 25.67 -5.17
CA PRO A 21 -23.39 24.63 -6.04
C PRO A 21 -23.57 23.25 -5.38
N PRO A 22 -23.81 22.18 -6.17
CA PRO A 22 -23.84 20.83 -5.63
C PRO A 22 -22.53 20.58 -4.88
N SER A 23 -22.63 20.07 -3.65
CA SER A 23 -21.47 19.76 -2.81
C SER A 23 -20.52 18.85 -3.59
N SER A 24 -19.32 19.37 -3.91
CA SER A 24 -18.31 18.71 -4.74
C SER A 24 -17.72 17.43 -4.14
N SER A 25 -18.18 17.01 -2.96
CA SER A 25 -17.61 15.91 -2.19
C SER A 25 -18.01 14.51 -2.66
N SER A 26 -19.17 14.33 -3.29
CA SER A 26 -19.67 12.99 -3.68
C SER A 26 -19.07 12.46 -4.99
N PHE A 27 -18.83 13.34 -5.97
CA PHE A 27 -18.23 12.99 -7.27
C PHE A 27 -16.75 12.58 -7.15
N ASP A 28 -16.01 13.25 -6.27
CA ASP A 28 -14.59 12.98 -6.05
C ASP A 28 -14.37 11.65 -5.31
N ALA A 29 -15.24 11.31 -4.36
CA ALA A 29 -15.16 10.06 -3.60
C ALA A 29 -15.44 8.83 -4.49
N SER A 30 -16.48 8.89 -5.34
CA SER A 30 -16.83 7.79 -6.25
C SER A 30 -15.73 7.57 -7.29
N SER A 31 -15.18 8.66 -7.86
CA SER A 31 -14.08 8.59 -8.82
C SER A 31 -12.82 7.99 -8.18
N ARG A 32 -12.51 8.38 -6.94
CA ARG A 32 -11.37 7.83 -6.19
C ARG A 32 -11.52 6.35 -5.88
N SER A 33 -12.72 5.89 -5.50
CA SER A 33 -12.99 4.47 -5.26
C SER A 33 -12.79 3.63 -6.53
N GLN A 34 -13.29 4.11 -7.69
CA GLN A 34 -13.12 3.41 -8.96
C GLN A 34 -11.64 3.31 -9.38
N ILE A 35 -10.87 4.38 -9.17
CA ILE A 35 -9.42 4.38 -9.46
C ILE A 35 -8.71 3.34 -8.58
N GLN A 36 -9.04 3.28 -7.28
CA GLN A 36 -8.44 2.31 -6.36
C GLN A 36 -8.80 0.86 -6.70
N ASP A 37 -10.04 0.60 -7.11
CA ASP A 37 -10.44 -0.73 -7.59
C ASP A 37 -9.68 -1.12 -8.87
N TYR A 38 -9.48 -0.17 -9.80
CA TYR A 38 -8.69 -0.41 -11.00
C TYR A 38 -7.21 -0.68 -10.68
N GLU A 39 -6.59 0.10 -9.80
CA GLU A 39 -5.22 -0.12 -9.33
C GLU A 39 -5.07 -1.51 -8.69
N TYR A 40 -6.05 -1.92 -7.89
CA TYR A 40 -6.07 -3.25 -7.29
C TYR A 40 -6.18 -4.35 -8.35
N LEU A 41 -7.12 -4.26 -9.29
CA LEU A 41 -7.28 -5.23 -10.38
C LEU A 41 -6.05 -5.30 -11.29
N TYR A 42 -5.40 -4.16 -11.54
CA TYR A 42 -4.16 -4.08 -12.28
C TYR A 42 -3.04 -4.83 -11.55
N ALA A 43 -2.91 -4.62 -10.24
CA ALA A 43 -1.95 -5.32 -9.39
C ALA A 43 -2.25 -6.82 -9.25
N LEU A 44 -3.52 -7.24 -9.17
CA LEU A 44 -3.88 -8.66 -9.10
C LEU A 44 -3.33 -9.47 -10.28
N ASN A 45 -3.24 -8.85 -11.45
CA ASN A 45 -2.72 -9.48 -12.66
C ASN A 45 -1.19 -9.37 -12.80
N ALA A 46 -0.49 -8.93 -11.75
CA ALA A 46 0.95 -8.81 -11.76
C ALA A 46 1.63 -10.17 -11.94
N ASN A 47 2.50 -10.26 -12.95
CA ASN A 47 3.39 -11.40 -13.06
C ASN A 47 4.68 -11.13 -12.27
N VAL A 48 4.73 -11.65 -11.04
CA VAL A 48 5.86 -11.48 -10.11
C VAL A 48 7.19 -11.93 -10.74
N SER A 49 7.19 -12.99 -11.54
CA SER A 49 8.42 -13.53 -12.15
C SER A 49 9.04 -12.60 -13.21
N ASN A 50 8.28 -11.63 -13.74
CA ASN A 50 8.83 -10.62 -14.64
C ASN A 50 9.74 -9.62 -13.91
N PHE A 51 9.56 -9.47 -12.60
CA PHE A 51 10.32 -8.52 -11.78
C PHE A 51 11.37 -9.22 -10.91
N ILE A 52 11.02 -10.39 -10.38
CA ILE A 52 11.84 -11.11 -9.40
C ILE A 52 12.36 -12.39 -10.03
N SER A 53 13.67 -12.41 -10.28
CA SER A 53 14.34 -13.53 -10.94
C SER A 53 15.01 -14.50 -9.96
N VAL A 54 15.09 -14.14 -8.68
CA VAL A 54 15.73 -14.95 -7.64
C VAL A 54 14.74 -15.33 -6.55
N LYS A 55 14.93 -16.51 -5.97
CA LYS A 55 14.18 -16.96 -4.79
C LYS A 55 15.00 -16.68 -3.54
N LEU A 56 14.55 -15.76 -2.69
CA LEU A 56 15.25 -15.42 -1.45
C LEU A 56 15.45 -16.68 -0.60
N SER A 57 16.69 -16.94 -0.21
CA SER A 57 17.05 -18.13 0.57
C SER A 57 18.21 -17.87 1.52
N SER A 58 19.03 -16.85 1.26
CA SER A 58 20.18 -16.52 2.08
C SER A 58 20.56 -15.04 1.94
N GLU A 59 21.56 -14.61 2.69
CA GLU A 59 22.11 -13.25 2.60
C GLU A 59 22.64 -12.93 1.19
N HIS A 60 23.19 -13.91 0.49
CA HIS A 60 23.84 -13.72 -0.81
C HIS A 60 22.89 -13.18 -1.89
N ASN A 61 21.61 -13.55 -1.84
CA ASN A 61 20.62 -13.08 -2.79
C ASN A 61 19.63 -12.07 -2.22
N TYR A 62 19.73 -11.73 -0.92
CA TYR A 62 18.85 -10.75 -0.28
C TYR A 62 18.86 -9.40 -0.98
N ARG A 63 20.04 -8.80 -1.18
CA ARG A 63 20.14 -7.47 -1.80
C ARG A 63 19.51 -7.42 -3.19
N LEU A 64 19.68 -8.48 -4.00
CA LEU A 64 19.11 -8.55 -5.34
C LEU A 64 17.59 -8.73 -5.27
N TRP A 65 17.12 -9.67 -4.45
CA TRP A 65 15.69 -9.92 -4.22
C TRP A 65 14.98 -8.66 -3.72
N GLU A 66 15.55 -7.99 -2.72
CA GLU A 66 14.99 -6.77 -2.12
C GLU A 66 14.81 -5.66 -3.17
N LYS A 67 15.83 -5.43 -3.99
CA LYS A 67 15.76 -4.42 -5.06
C LYS A 67 14.71 -4.79 -6.11
N GLN A 68 14.63 -6.06 -6.51
CA GLN A 68 13.62 -6.53 -7.47
C GLN A 68 12.20 -6.40 -6.92
N MET A 69 11.97 -6.81 -5.67
CA MET A 69 10.69 -6.64 -4.99
C MET A 69 10.33 -5.15 -4.85
N CYS A 70 11.28 -4.29 -4.50
CA CYS A 70 11.05 -2.84 -4.46
C CYS A 70 10.59 -2.28 -5.81
N CYS A 71 11.18 -2.74 -6.92
CA CYS A 71 10.76 -2.35 -8.27
C CYS A 71 9.31 -2.80 -8.55
N LEU A 72 8.98 -4.05 -8.22
CA LEU A 72 7.61 -4.57 -8.35
C LEU A 72 6.61 -3.70 -7.56
N LEU A 73 6.89 -3.44 -6.27
CA LEU A 73 5.99 -2.65 -5.42
C LEU A 73 5.78 -1.23 -5.95
N LYS A 74 6.81 -0.60 -6.53
CA LYS A 74 6.71 0.73 -7.13
C LYS A 74 5.92 0.72 -8.43
N SER A 75 6.13 -0.28 -9.29
CA SER A 75 5.41 -0.40 -10.57
C SER A 75 3.89 -0.55 -10.41
N TYR A 76 3.45 -1.09 -9.28
CA TYR A 76 2.02 -1.23 -8.94
C TYR A 76 1.52 -0.20 -7.92
N ASN A 77 2.34 0.80 -7.57
CA ASN A 77 1.99 1.83 -6.58
C ASN A 77 1.62 1.29 -5.18
N VAL A 78 2.08 0.10 -4.82
CA VAL A 78 1.75 -0.58 -3.54
C VAL A 78 2.89 -0.52 -2.51
N HIS A 79 3.97 0.21 -2.79
CA HIS A 79 5.09 0.35 -1.86
C HIS A 79 4.70 0.88 -0.47
N ALA A 80 3.66 1.73 -0.39
CA ALA A 80 3.14 2.25 0.87
C ALA A 80 2.69 1.14 1.84
N ILE A 81 2.29 -0.04 1.34
CA ILE A 81 1.91 -1.18 2.19
C ILE A 81 3.04 -1.62 3.12
N VAL A 82 4.27 -1.57 2.62
CA VAL A 82 5.46 -2.01 3.35
C VAL A 82 6.10 -0.87 4.13
N TYR A 83 6.22 0.32 3.51
CA TYR A 83 6.93 1.44 4.12
C TYR A 83 6.03 2.32 4.99
N GLU A 84 4.84 2.67 4.51
CA GLU A 84 3.96 3.70 5.10
C GLU A 84 2.47 3.29 5.11
N PRO A 85 2.09 2.17 5.76
CA PRO A 85 0.72 1.63 5.66
C PRO A 85 -0.35 2.54 6.28
N GLY A 86 0.04 3.54 7.07
CA GLY A 86 -0.87 4.53 7.64
C GLY A 86 -1.37 5.58 6.63
N ALA A 87 -0.75 5.66 5.45
CA ALA A 87 -1.17 6.58 4.38
C ALA A 87 -2.37 6.07 3.56
N LEU A 88 -2.73 4.79 3.69
CA LEU A 88 -3.78 4.15 2.92
C LEU A 88 -5.09 4.07 3.71
N SER A 89 -6.22 4.05 3.01
CA SER A 89 -7.50 3.73 3.63
C SER A 89 -7.47 2.29 4.16
N PRO A 90 -8.20 1.97 5.26
CA PRO A 90 -8.21 0.62 5.83
C PRO A 90 -8.58 -0.48 4.83
N ASP A 91 -9.56 -0.22 3.97
CA ASP A 91 -10.02 -1.18 2.96
C ASP A 91 -8.94 -1.48 1.91
N LEU A 92 -8.28 -0.43 1.42
CA LEU A 92 -7.23 -0.54 0.42
C LEU A 92 -5.98 -1.22 1.01
N LYS A 93 -5.66 -0.89 2.26
CA LYS A 93 -4.59 -1.52 3.02
C LYS A 93 -4.82 -3.03 3.11
N ASN A 94 -6.00 -3.49 3.54
CA ASN A 94 -6.29 -4.91 3.71
C ASN A 94 -6.18 -5.69 2.40
N ARG A 95 -6.70 -5.13 1.31
CA ARG A 95 -6.68 -5.77 -0.02
C ARG A 95 -5.26 -5.92 -0.55
N PHE A 96 -4.45 -4.86 -0.50
CA PHE A 96 -3.09 -4.92 -0.99
C PHE A 96 -2.12 -5.64 -0.03
N ASP A 97 -2.40 -5.65 1.28
CA ASP A 97 -1.58 -6.38 2.24
C ASP A 97 -1.51 -7.87 1.89
N SER A 98 -2.66 -8.49 1.64
CA SER A 98 -2.74 -9.90 1.22
C SER A 98 -2.03 -10.15 -0.11
N LEU A 99 -2.16 -9.21 -1.07
CA LEU A 99 -1.53 -9.32 -2.38
C LEU A 99 0.00 -9.27 -2.27
N VAL A 100 0.54 -8.29 -1.53
CA VAL A 100 1.98 -8.13 -1.33
C VAL A 100 2.56 -9.29 -0.54
N LYS A 101 1.85 -9.79 0.50
CA LYS A 101 2.24 -11.03 1.19
C LYS A 101 2.36 -12.19 0.21
N GLY A 102 1.39 -12.37 -0.68
CA GLY A 102 1.43 -13.41 -1.72
C GLY A 102 2.65 -13.30 -2.63
N TRP A 103 3.03 -12.08 -3.04
CA TRP A 103 4.24 -11.85 -3.85
C TRP A 103 5.52 -12.17 -3.09
N ILE A 104 5.59 -11.80 -1.80
CA ILE A 104 6.73 -12.15 -0.95
C ILE A 104 6.80 -13.67 -0.80
N PHE A 105 5.71 -14.33 -0.40
CA PHE A 105 5.67 -15.79 -0.22
C PHE A 105 6.06 -16.55 -1.50
N GLY A 106 5.58 -16.10 -2.66
CA GLY A 106 5.92 -16.71 -3.94
C GLY A 106 7.40 -16.56 -4.34
N SER A 107 8.13 -15.62 -3.73
CA SER A 107 9.52 -15.30 -4.07
C SER A 107 10.55 -15.65 -3.00
N ILE A 108 10.14 -16.26 -1.89
CA ILE A 108 11.05 -16.75 -0.82
C ILE A 108 11.08 -18.28 -0.79
N SER A 109 12.16 -18.85 -0.23
CA SER A 109 12.34 -20.29 -0.03
C SER A 109 11.36 -20.87 0.99
N LYS A 110 11.20 -22.20 0.99
CA LYS A 110 10.27 -22.86 1.92
C LYS A 110 10.69 -22.65 3.37
N GLU A 111 11.98 -22.66 3.63
CA GLU A 111 12.59 -22.48 4.94
C GLU A 111 12.26 -21.08 5.50
N LEU A 112 12.29 -20.05 4.65
CA LEU A 112 11.90 -18.70 5.06
C LEU A 112 10.40 -18.56 5.18
N LEU A 113 9.63 -19.20 4.30
CA LEU A 113 8.17 -19.19 4.37
C LEU A 113 7.67 -19.72 5.72
N ASP A 114 8.23 -20.83 6.19
CA ASP A 114 7.89 -21.42 7.49
C ASP A 114 8.09 -20.44 8.67
N ILE A 115 9.07 -19.54 8.55
CA ILE A 115 9.39 -18.55 9.58
C ILE A 115 8.42 -17.36 9.56
N VAL A 116 7.89 -16.99 8.39
CA VAL A 116 7.13 -15.74 8.21
C VAL A 116 5.64 -15.93 7.94
N VAL A 117 5.17 -17.17 7.75
CA VAL A 117 3.79 -17.48 7.33
C VAL A 117 2.74 -16.99 8.34
N ASP A 118 3.04 -17.03 9.63
CA ASP A 118 2.14 -16.64 10.72
C ASP A 118 2.13 -15.14 11.01
N LEU A 119 2.91 -14.34 10.27
CA LEU A 119 2.93 -12.88 10.47
C LEU A 119 1.69 -12.24 9.86
N ASP A 120 1.10 -11.29 10.59
CA ASP A 120 -0.21 -10.72 10.26
C ASP A 120 -0.19 -9.87 8.99
N SER A 121 0.85 -9.06 8.77
CA SER A 121 0.91 -8.10 7.65
C SER A 121 2.10 -8.30 6.71
N ALA A 122 1.97 -7.78 5.48
CA ALA A 122 3.06 -7.71 4.51
C ALA A 122 4.27 -6.94 5.06
N LYS A 123 4.00 -5.90 5.84
CA LYS A 123 5.02 -5.09 6.50
C LYS A 123 5.78 -5.90 7.55
N ASP A 124 5.10 -6.72 8.35
CA ASP A 124 5.76 -7.56 9.35
C ASP A 124 6.65 -8.61 8.69
N VAL A 125 6.15 -9.25 7.62
CA VAL A 125 6.94 -10.18 6.80
C VAL A 125 8.18 -9.48 6.23
N TRP A 126 8.01 -8.33 5.58
CA TRP A 126 9.12 -7.55 5.02
C TRP A 126 10.15 -7.19 6.10
N ASN A 127 9.70 -6.63 7.21
CA ASN A 127 10.57 -6.23 8.32
C ASN A 127 11.32 -7.43 8.92
N LYS A 128 10.67 -8.59 9.03
CA LYS A 128 11.31 -9.81 9.54
C LYS A 128 12.42 -10.28 8.61
N LEU A 129 12.19 -10.27 7.30
CA LEU A 129 13.21 -10.62 6.31
C LEU A 129 14.35 -9.61 6.29
N SER A 130 14.05 -8.30 6.30
CA SER A 130 15.07 -7.25 6.42
C SER A 130 15.85 -7.38 7.72
N TYR A 131 15.21 -7.71 8.83
CA TYR A 131 15.89 -7.94 10.09
C TYR A 131 16.91 -9.07 10.01
N PHE A 132 16.61 -10.17 9.31
CA PHE A 132 17.57 -11.25 9.13
C PHE A 132 18.81 -10.78 8.37
N TYR A 133 18.61 -10.12 7.23
CA TYR A 133 19.67 -9.95 6.24
C TYR A 133 20.27 -8.55 6.15
N ASP A 134 19.63 -7.52 6.67
CA ASP A 134 20.16 -6.16 6.63
C ASP A 134 21.16 -5.94 7.76
N PRO A 135 22.47 -5.84 7.48
CA PRO A 135 23.49 -5.67 8.51
C PRO A 135 23.39 -4.32 9.23
N THR A 136 22.67 -3.34 8.66
CA THR A 136 22.46 -2.03 9.28
C THR A 136 21.47 -2.10 10.44
N ILE A 137 20.63 -3.14 10.50
CA ILE A 137 19.73 -3.41 11.61
C ILE A 137 20.50 -4.19 12.69
N ILE A 138 21.22 -3.48 13.55
CA ILE A 138 21.96 -4.05 14.68
C ILE A 138 21.02 -4.13 15.90
N SER A 139 20.66 -5.34 16.31
CA SER A 139 19.88 -5.59 17.52
C SER A 139 20.49 -6.77 18.30
N PRO A 140 20.59 -6.70 19.65
CA PRO A 140 21.09 -7.81 20.46
C PRO A 140 20.35 -9.13 20.24
N GLN A 141 19.06 -9.07 19.87
CA GLN A 141 18.24 -10.26 19.63
C GLN A 141 18.56 -10.94 18.29
N LYS A 142 19.27 -10.27 17.38
CA LYS A 142 19.55 -10.76 16.03
C LYS A 142 20.47 -11.97 16.07
N GLY A 143 21.50 -11.90 16.92
CA GLY A 143 22.44 -13.00 17.14
C GLY A 143 21.78 -14.24 17.73
N ILE A 144 20.87 -14.07 18.70
CA ILE A 144 20.17 -15.19 19.35
C ILE A 144 19.19 -15.86 18.38
N LEU A 145 18.42 -15.07 17.62
CA LEU A 145 17.48 -15.59 16.65
C LEU A 145 18.18 -16.35 15.51
N TRP A 146 19.33 -15.85 15.03
CA TRP A 146 20.17 -16.57 14.05
C TRP A 146 20.68 -17.91 14.59
N LEU A 147 21.13 -17.98 15.85
CA LEU A 147 21.59 -19.23 16.47
C LEU A 147 20.45 -20.26 16.61
N LEU A 148 19.23 -19.82 16.93
CA LEU A 148 18.07 -20.71 17.04
C LEU A 148 17.64 -21.28 15.67
N ILE A 149 17.71 -20.47 14.61
CA ILE A 149 17.40 -20.89 13.25
C ILE A 149 18.44 -21.90 12.74
N LEU A 150 19.73 -21.64 12.97
CA LEU A 150 20.79 -22.59 12.60
C LEU A 150 20.68 -23.91 13.35
N ASN A 151 20.37 -23.89 14.65
CA ASN A 151 20.18 -25.10 15.44
C ASN A 151 18.94 -25.90 15.03
N SER A 152 17.89 -25.25 14.53
CA SER A 152 16.69 -25.92 14.00
C SER A 152 16.95 -26.60 12.64
N ASN A 153 17.84 -26.01 11.81
CA ASN A 153 18.22 -26.58 10.52
C ASN A 153 19.28 -27.69 10.60
N SER A 154 19.94 -27.89 11.76
CA SER A 154 20.88 -29.00 11.97
C SER A 154 20.23 -30.32 12.42
N GLN A 155 18.94 -30.35 12.74
CA GLN A 155 18.23 -31.56 13.19
C GLN A 155 17.57 -32.37 12.05
N HIS A 156 17.86 -32.02 10.79
CA HIS A 156 17.28 -32.64 9.59
C HIS A 156 18.31 -33.30 8.65
N PHE A 157 19.49 -33.67 9.16
CA PHE A 157 20.43 -34.55 8.48
C PHE A 157 20.78 -35.78 9.33
#